data_AF-A0A0C2F2N8-F1
#
_entry.id   AF-A0A0C2F2N8-F1
#
_cell.length_a   1.000
_cell.length_b   1.000
_cell.length_c   1.000
_cell.angle_alpha   90.00
_cell.angle_beta   90.00
_cell.angle_gamma   90.00
#
_symmetry.space_group_name_H-M   'P 1'
#
loop_
_entity.id
_entity.type
_entity.pdbx_description
1 polymer ?
#
loop_
_entity_poly.entity_id
_entity_poly.type
_entity_poly.pdbx_seq_one_letter_code
_entity_poly.pdbx_strand_id
1 'polypeptide(L)' 'MKGVKNSVEMEGMRNSHIRDSAELVSFLMQLEEELMAGRTLTEIEAAARIDSMRSKVEKYVDLR' A
#
# COMPACT_ATOMS: atom_id res chain seq x y z
N MET A 1 25.96 11.54 2.88
CA MET A 1 26.04 10.27 3.63
C MET A 1 24.79 9.39 3.58
N LYS A 2 23.55 9.91 3.46
CA LYS A 2 22.31 9.10 3.44
C LYS A 2 22.06 8.17 2.23
N GLY A 3 22.94 8.20 1.23
CA GLY A 3 22.80 7.49 -0.04
C GLY A 3 23.09 5.99 0.06
N VAL A 4 23.80 5.56 1.09
CA VAL A 4 24.03 4.14 1.42
C VAL A 4 23.37 3.87 2.76
N LYS A 5 22.46 2.90 2.79
CA LYS A 5 21.74 2.50 4.00
C LYS A 5 22.56 1.53 4.83
N ASN A 6 22.48 1.67 6.15
CA ASN A 6 23.03 0.66 7.04
C ASN A 6 22.12 -0.59 7.07
N SER A 7 22.58 -1.66 7.71
CA SER A 7 21.85 -2.93 7.77
C SER A 7 20.46 -2.80 8.40
N VAL A 8 20.33 -1.99 9.44
CA VAL A 8 19.07 -1.75 10.16
C VAL A 8 18.07 -0.99 9.30
N GLU A 9 18.51 0.07 8.61
CA GLU A 9 17.68 0.83 7.66
C GLU A 9 17.21 -0.06 6.50
N MET A 10 18.10 -0.90 5.96
CA MET A 10 17.77 -1.84 4.87
C MET A 10 16.75 -2.88 5.30
N GLU A 11 16.87 -3.41 6.51
CA GLU A 11 15.88 -4.34 7.06
C GLU A 11 14.54 -3.66 7.31
N GLY A 12 14.54 -2.44 7.83
CA GLY A 12 13.35 -1.60 7.95
C GLY A 12 12.63 -1.42 6.62
N MET A 13 13.38 -1.10 5.56
CA MET A 13 12.84 -0.98 4.20
C MET A 13 12.24 -2.29 3.69
N ARG A 14 12.93 -3.42 3.86
CA ARG A 14 12.37 -4.73 3.45
C ARG A 14 11.06 -5.02 4.16
N ASN A 15 11.02 -4.82 5.47
CA ASN A 15 9.83 -5.06 6.27
C ASN A 15 8.69 -4.08 5.96
N SER A 16 8.99 -2.83 5.58
CA SER A 16 7.97 -1.87 5.11
C SER A 16 7.44 -2.22 3.71
N HIS A 17 8.29 -2.72 2.82
CA HIS A 17 7.84 -3.17 1.50
C HIS A 17 6.98 -4.43 1.57
N ILE A 18 7.31 -5.39 2.44
CA ILE A 18 6.51 -6.62 2.60
C ILE A 18 5.09 -6.28 3.07
N ARG A 19 4.95 -5.45 4.12
CA ARG A 19 3.63 -5.05 4.63
C ARG A 19 2.83 -4.25 3.59
N ASP A 20 3.47 -3.33 2.87
CA ASP A 20 2.80 -2.51 1.85
C ASP A 20 2.34 -3.35 0.67
N SER A 21 3.19 -4.30 0.24
CA SER A 21 2.86 -5.21 -0.86
C SER A 21 1.66 -6.10 -0.52
N ALA A 22 1.52 -6.52 0.73
CA ALA A 22 0.36 -7.31 1.18
C ALA A 22 -0.97 -6.53 1.03
N GLU A 23 -0.98 -5.24 1.37
CA GLU A 23 -2.15 -4.39 1.16
C GLU A 23 -2.41 -4.14 -0.33
N LEU A 24 -1.35 -3.92 -1.12
CA LEU A 24 -1.50 -3.73 -2.56
C LEU A 24 -2.11 -4.97 -3.23
N VAL A 25 -1.66 -6.17 -2.85
CA VAL A 25 -2.24 -7.43 -3.33
C VAL A 25 -3.72 -7.54 -2.93
N SER A 26 -4.04 -7.20 -1.68
CA SER A 26 -5.43 -7.23 -1.19
C SER A 26 -6.33 -6.23 -1.92
N PHE A 27 -5.82 -5.03 -2.20
CA PHE A 27 -6.51 -4.02 -3.00
C PHE A 27 -6.74 -4.50 -4.44
N LEU A 28 -5.75 -5.10 -5.08
CA LEU A 28 -5.87 -5.61 -6.45
C LEU A 28 -6.89 -6.75 -6.55
N MET A 29 -6.91 -7.66 -5.57
CA MET A 29 -7.91 -8.72 -5.48
C MET A 29 -9.34 -8.12 -5.39
N GLN A 30 -9.54 -7.15 -4.51
CA GLN A 30 -10.83 -6.47 -4.38
C GLN A 30 -11.20 -5.70 -5.65
N LEU A 31 -10.24 -5.02 -6.28
CA LEU A 31 -10.47 -4.27 -7.51
C LEU A 31 -10.92 -5.20 -8.65
N GLU A 32 -10.28 -6.36 -8.79
CA GLU A 32 -10.66 -7.38 -9.77
C GLU A 32 -12.10 -7.86 -9.54
N GLU A 33 -12.46 -8.22 -8.30
CA GLU A 33 -13.82 -8.64 -7.95
C GLU A 33 -14.88 -7.58 -8.28
N GLU A 34 -14.59 -6.31 -8.01
CA GLU A 34 -15.48 -5.17 -8.31
C GLU A 34 -15.70 -5.00 -9.81
N LEU A 35 -14.60 -5.00 -10.58
CA LEU A 35 -14.65 -4.83 -12.03
C LEU A 35 -15.36 -6.01 -12.70
N MET A 36 -15.10 -7.25 -12.25
CA MET A 36 -15.80 -8.44 -12.74
C MET A 36 -17.29 -8.43 -12.40
N ALA A 37 -17.69 -7.81 -11.29
CA ALA A 37 -19.09 -7.61 -10.93
C ALA A 37 -19.78 -6.48 -11.73
N GLY A 38 -19.08 -5.86 -12.69
CA GLY A 38 -19.59 -4.76 -13.50
C GLY A 38 -19.67 -3.42 -12.77
N ARG A 39 -19.04 -3.31 -11.58
CA ARG A 39 -18.96 -2.05 -10.85
C ARG A 39 -17.89 -1.17 -11.48
N THR A 40 -18.17 0.12 -11.55
CA THR A 40 -17.22 1.13 -12.04
C THR A 40 -16.63 1.89 -10.86
N LEU A 41 -15.33 2.17 -10.91
CA LEU A 41 -14.62 2.94 -9.91
C LEU A 41 -13.86 4.07 -10.62
N THR A 42 -13.95 5.28 -10.11
CA THR A 42 -13.13 6.40 -10.59
C THR A 42 -11.70 6.30 -10.06
N GLU A 43 -10.76 6.97 -10.71
CA GLU A 43 -9.35 6.99 -10.28
C GLU A 43 -9.18 7.56 -8.87
N ILE A 44 -9.99 8.56 -8.49
CA ILE A 44 -9.96 9.20 -7.17
C ILE A 44 -10.48 8.23 -6.10
N GLU A 45 -11.54 7.49 -6.38
CA GLU A 45 -12.08 6.47 -5.45
C GLU A 45 -11.09 5.31 -5.26
N ALA A 46 -10.43 4.87 -6.33
CA ALA A 46 -9.39 3.86 -6.26
C ALA A 46 -8.21 4.32 -5.39
N ALA A 47 -7.73 5.54 -5.61
CA ALA A 47 -6.64 6.15 -4.82
C ALA A 47 -7.03 6.29 -3.34
N ALA A 48 -8.23 6.81 -3.05
CA ALA A 48 -8.71 6.95 -1.68
C ALA A 48 -8.85 5.60 -0.97
N ARG A 49 -9.25 4.55 -1.70
CA ARG A 49 -9.39 3.19 -1.14
C ARG A 49 -8.04 2.63 -0.71
N ILE A 50 -7.05 2.61 -1.61
CA ILE A 50 -5.72 2.07 -1.26
C ILE A 50 -5.03 2.89 -0.16
N ASP A 51 -5.20 4.21 -0.15
CA ASP A 51 -4.70 5.07 0.92
C ASP A 51 -5.35 4.73 2.28
N SER A 52 -6.67 4.53 2.29
CA SER A 52 -7.39 4.10 3.50
C SER A 52 -6.94 2.72 3.99
N MET A 53 -6.65 1.80 3.09
CA MET A 53 -6.13 0.46 3.45
C MET A 53 -4.73 0.58 4.06
N ARG A 54 -3.81 1.28 3.37
CA ARG A 54 -2.45 1.54 3.87
C ARG A 54 -2.44 2.25 5.22
N SER A 55 -3.38 3.15 5.48
CA SER A 55 -3.49 3.86 6.77
C SER A 55 -3.71 2.94 7.98
N LYS A 56 -4.19 1.72 7.75
CA LYS A 56 -4.43 0.70 8.79
C LYS A 56 -3.25 -0.23 9.01
N VAL A 57 -2.23 -0.16 8.15
CA VAL A 57 -1.02 -0.99 8.25
C VAL A 57 -0.19 -0.56 9.45
N GLU A 58 0.37 -1.54 10.13
CA GLU A 58 1.28 -1.31 11.26
C GLU A 58 2.43 -0.36 10.85
N LYS A 59 2.70 0.67 11.68
CA LYS A 59 3.75 1.67 11.48
C LYS A 59 3.57 2.56 10.24
N TYR A 60 2.36 2.65 9.70
CA TYR A 60 2.03 3.64 8.67
C TYR A 60 2.25 5.07 9.19
N VAL A 61 2.85 5.92 8.36
CA VAL A 61 3.06 7.34 8.62
C VAL A 61 2.82 8.09 7.31
N ASP A 62 2.18 9.25 7.40
CA ASP A 62 1.96 10.19 6.29
C ASP A 62 2.34 11.61 6.73
N LEU A 63 2.48 12.54 5.79
CA LEU A 63 2.88 13.94 6.01
C LEU A 63 1.70 14.89 6.23
N ARG A 64 0.49 14.36 6.43
CA ARG A 64 -0.74 15.15 6.64
C ARG A 64 -0.88 15.64 8.08
#